data_AF-A0AA46W1A5-F1
#
_entry.id   AF-A0AA46W1A5-F1
#
_cell.length_a   1.000
_cell.length_b   1.000
_cell.length_c   1.000
_cell.angle_alpha   90.00
_cell.angle_beta   90.00
_cell.angle_gamma   90.00
#
_symmetry.space_group_name_H-M   'P 1'
#
loop_
_entity.id
_entity.type
_entity.pdbx_description
1 polymer ?
#
loop_
_entity_poly.entity_id
_entity_poly.type
_entity_poly.pdbx_seq_one_letter_code
_entity_poly.pdbx_strand_id
1 'polypeptide(L)'
;MPPTPTLSAREVYQCLKEAALGVRSLRRLDDCDSNLLRIDIDGWCLTLETSGNRVTGCPHCLTPEGRQGSAEDWPRTDPVSLLSGWEQAQIERLVIHGCVNDNSGSSAFDQ
;
A
#
# COMPACT_ATOMS: atom_id res chain seq x y z
N MET A 1 29.24 -0.56 -6.21
CA MET A 1 27.93 -0.38 -5.56
C MET A 1 27.07 -1.57 -5.94
N PRO A 2 26.78 -2.51 -5.03
CA PRO A 2 25.83 -3.58 -5.33
C PRO A 2 24.46 -2.95 -5.58
N PRO A 3 23.66 -3.44 -6.54
CA PRO A 3 22.28 -2.99 -6.67
C PRO A 3 21.58 -3.35 -5.36
N THR A 4 21.10 -2.35 -4.63
CA THR A 4 20.19 -2.58 -3.50
C THR A 4 19.06 -3.46 -4.02
N PRO A 5 18.75 -4.61 -3.37
CA PRO A 5 17.75 -5.53 -3.85
C PRO A 5 16.44 -4.79 -3.99
N THR A 6 16.01 -4.60 -5.24
CA THR A 6 14.78 -3.89 -5.54
C THR A 6 13.64 -4.65 -4.89
N LEU A 7 12.75 -3.91 -4.24
CA LEU A 7 11.54 -4.49 -3.65
C LEU A 7 10.83 -5.26 -4.75
N SER A 8 10.33 -6.47 -4.49
CA SER A 8 9.52 -7.18 -5.49
C SER A 8 8.05 -6.80 -5.39
N ALA A 9 7.32 -6.78 -6.51
CA ALA A 9 5.88 -6.54 -6.53
C ALA A 9 5.10 -7.45 -5.55
N ARG A 10 5.57 -8.70 -5.34
CA ARG A 10 4.98 -9.64 -4.38
C ARG A 10 5.09 -9.16 -2.93
N GLU A 11 6.23 -8.59 -2.54
CA GLU A 11 6.44 -8.05 -1.19
C GLU A 11 5.51 -6.86 -0.94
N VAL A 12 5.40 -5.97 -1.93
CA VAL A 12 4.49 -4.81 -1.88
C VAL A 12 3.03 -5.27 -1.81
N TYR A 13 2.64 -6.23 -2.66
CA TYR A 13 1.31 -6.82 -2.63
C TYR A 13 0.98 -7.43 -1.26
N GLN A 14 1.90 -8.18 -0.65
CA GLN A 14 1.69 -8.75 0.70
C GLN A 14 1.47 -7.65 1.73
N CYS A 15 2.30 -6.59 1.70
CA CYS A 15 2.16 -5.46 2.62
C CYS A 15 0.80 -4.75 2.46
N LEU A 16 0.39 -4.47 1.22
CA LEU A 16 -0.93 -3.90 0.92
C LEU A 16 -2.07 -4.82 1.37
N LYS A 17 -1.97 -6.12 1.10
CA LYS A 17 -2.96 -7.11 1.56
C LYS A 17 -3.08 -7.14 3.08
N GLU A 18 -1.96 -7.19 3.80
CA GLU A 18 -1.96 -7.20 5.27
C GLU A 18 -2.60 -5.92 5.83
N ALA A 19 -2.35 -4.77 5.21
CA ALA A 19 -3.00 -3.51 5.60
C ALA A 19 -4.51 -3.52 5.29
N ALA A 20 -4.92 -4.11 4.15
CA ALA A 20 -6.32 -4.26 3.77
C ALA A 20 -7.10 -5.17 4.73
N LEU A 21 -6.44 -6.23 5.21
CA LEU A 21 -6.97 -7.16 6.22
C LEU A 21 -6.97 -6.57 7.64
N GLY A 22 -6.36 -5.39 7.85
CA GLY A 22 -6.20 -4.77 9.17
C GLY A 22 -5.13 -5.44 10.04
N VAL A 23 -4.26 -6.28 9.45
CA VAL A 23 -3.12 -6.90 10.13
C VAL A 23 -2.02 -5.87 10.38
N ARG A 24 -1.73 -5.04 9.37
CA ARG A 24 -0.78 -3.92 9.48
C ARG A 24 -1.51 -2.61 9.65
N SER A 25 -0.97 -1.76 10.54
CA SER A 25 -1.48 -0.40 10.73
C SER A 25 -1.07 0.45 9.53
N LEU A 26 -2.07 0.86 8.75
CA LEU A 26 -1.88 1.83 7.68
C LEU A 26 -2.13 3.23 8.23
N ARG A 27 -1.19 4.13 7.99
CA ARG A 27 -1.29 5.54 8.33
C ARG A 27 -1.10 6.38 7.10
N ARG A 28 -2.04 7.28 6.82
CA ARG A 28 -1.82 8.32 5.81
C ARG A 28 -0.76 9.28 6.32
N LEU A 29 0.34 9.45 5.57
CA LEU A 29 1.40 10.38 5.93
C LEU A 29 1.03 11.79 5.47
N ASP A 30 0.84 11.99 4.16
CA ASP A 30 0.45 13.28 3.57
C ASP A 30 -0.07 13.08 2.14
N ASP A 31 -0.88 14.03 1.67
CA ASP A 31 -1.26 14.17 0.25
C ASP A 31 -0.10 14.90 -0.45
N CYS A 32 0.64 14.21 -1.32
CA CYS A 32 1.70 14.87 -2.07
C CYS A 32 1.10 15.76 -3.18
N ASP A 33 0.02 15.29 -3.80
CA ASP A 33 -0.74 15.95 -4.86
C ASP A 33 -2.16 15.36 -4.91
N SER A 34 -3.13 16.04 -5.53
CA SER A 34 -4.54 15.56 -5.67
C SER A 34 -4.70 14.13 -6.23
N ASN A 35 -3.66 13.60 -6.88
CA ASN A 35 -3.64 12.26 -7.47
C ASN A 35 -2.56 11.35 -6.87
N LEU A 36 -1.73 11.81 -5.94
CA LEU A 36 -0.66 11.01 -5.33
C LEU A 36 -0.74 11.07 -3.82
N LEU A 37 -0.93 9.90 -3.23
CA LEU A 37 -1.11 9.74 -1.81
C LEU A 37 0.02 8.95 -1.18
N ARG A 38 0.62 9.52 -0.11
CA ARG A 38 1.66 8.83 0.64
C ARG A 38 1.11 8.22 1.93
N ILE A 39 1.43 6.95 2.13
CA ILE A 39 1.01 6.16 3.28
C ILE A 39 2.22 5.49 3.92
N ASP A 40 2.14 5.29 5.22
CA ASP A 40 3.02 4.45 6.01
C ASP A 40 2.28 3.17 6.39
N ILE A 41 2.92 2.02 6.24
CA ILE A 41 2.40 0.74 6.68
C ILE A 41 3.49 0.08 7.52
N ASP A 42 3.40 0.18 8.85
CA ASP A 42 4.38 -0.43 9.76
C ASP A 42 5.84 -0.03 9.41
N GLY A 43 6.06 1.24 9.08
CA GLY A 43 7.35 1.78 8.64
C GLY A 43 7.63 1.68 7.14
N TRP A 44 6.73 1.07 6.36
CA TRP A 44 6.82 1.06 4.89
C TRP A 44 6.16 2.30 4.31
N CYS A 45 6.94 3.14 3.65
CA CYS A 45 6.42 4.32 2.96
C CYS A 45 6.01 3.95 1.53
N LEU A 46 4.71 3.86 1.26
CA LEU A 46 4.18 3.65 -0.10
C LEU A 46 3.58 4.95 -0.64
N THR A 47 3.76 5.16 -1.92
CA THR A 47 3.13 6.23 -2.70
C THR A 47 2.15 5.55 -3.63
N LEU A 48 0.87 5.81 -3.42
CA LEU A 48 -0.23 5.31 -4.22
C LEU A 48 -0.73 6.40 -5.15
N GLU A 49 -0.89 6.08 -6.41
CA GLU A 49 -1.61 6.93 -7.33
C GLU A 49 -3.11 6.69 -7.13
N THR A 50 -3.85 7.78 -7.00
CA THR A 50 -5.29 7.77 -6.84
C THR A 50 -5.93 8.58 -7.95
N SER A 51 -7.05 8.07 -8.46
CA SER A 51 -7.92 8.78 -9.40
C SER A 51 -9.29 8.93 -8.77
N GLY A 52 -9.56 10.10 -8.20
CA GLY A 52 -10.77 10.39 -7.45
C GLY A 52 -10.83 9.59 -6.15
N ASN A 53 -11.63 8.52 -6.13
CA ASN A 53 -11.80 7.68 -4.94
C ASN A 53 -11.21 6.27 -5.08
N ARG A 54 -10.38 6.03 -6.10
CA ARG A 54 -9.75 4.73 -6.36
C ARG A 54 -8.24 4.82 -6.44
N VAL A 55 -7.56 3.80 -5.96
CA VAL A 55 -6.11 3.60 -6.13
C VAL A 55 -5.89 2.98 -7.50
N THR A 56 -5.14 3.65 -8.37
CA THR A 56 -4.83 3.18 -9.73
C THR A 56 -3.48 2.47 -9.81
N GLY A 57 -2.54 2.75 -8.92
CA GLY A 57 -1.22 2.10 -8.90
C GLY A 57 -0.35 2.42 -7.69
N CYS A 58 0.76 1.68 -7.51
CA CYS A 58 1.88 2.10 -6.64
C CYS A 58 3.05 2.56 -7.54
N PRO A 59 3.21 3.86 -7.81
CA PRO A 59 4.38 4.36 -8.51
C PRO A 59 5.68 4.17 -7.72
N HIS A 60 5.64 4.28 -6.38
CA HIS A 60 6.85 4.23 -5.55
C HIS A 60 6.58 3.62 -4.18
N CYS A 61 7.44 2.72 -3.74
CA CYS A 61 7.25 1.92 -2.54
C CYS A 61 8.63 1.77 -1.84
N LEU A 62 8.71 2.06 -0.54
CA LEU A 62 9.96 2.10 0.24
C LEU A 62 9.79 1.33 1.56
N THR A 63 10.71 0.42 1.86
CA THR A 63 10.76 -0.31 3.13
C THR A 63 11.49 0.49 4.22
N PRO A 64 11.24 0.20 5.51
CA PRO A 64 12.01 0.77 6.61
C PRO A 64 13.50 0.39 6.57
N GLU A 65 13.85 -0.71 5.89
CA GLU A 65 15.24 -1.12 5.65
C GLU A 65 15.95 -0.31 4.55
N GLY A 66 15.25 0.61 3.88
CA GLY A 66 15.78 1.42 2.79
C GLY A 66 15.77 0.73 1.43
N ARG A 67 15.02 -0.38 1.28
CA ARG A 67 14.77 -1.00 -0.02
C ARG A 67 13.66 -0.24 -0.71
N GLN A 68 13.89 0.18 -1.95
CA GLN A 68 12.87 0.84 -2.76
C GLN A 68 12.46 -0.04 -3.94
N GLY A 69 11.24 0.15 -4.39
CA GLY A 69 10.70 -0.43 -5.60
C GLY A 69 9.73 0.56 -6.24
N SER A 70 9.79 0.65 -7.55
CA SER A 70 8.97 1.57 -8.33
C SER A 70 8.18 0.78 -9.37
N ALA A 71 7.10 1.34 -9.89
CA ALA A 71 6.37 0.74 -11.01
C ALA A 71 7.29 0.44 -12.22
N GLU A 72 8.33 1.25 -12.43
CA GLU A 72 9.36 1.03 -13.45
C GLU A 72 10.19 -0.26 -13.23
N ASP A 73 10.33 -0.71 -11.98
CA ASP A 73 11.05 -1.94 -11.64
C ASP A 73 10.18 -3.19 -11.85
N TRP A 74 8.85 -3.02 -11.92
CA TRP A 74 7.88 -4.11 -12.10
C TRP A 74 7.05 -3.97 -13.39
N PRO A 75 7.69 -3.90 -14.57
CA PRO A 75 6.99 -3.59 -15.83
C PRO A 75 5.95 -4.63 -16.26
N ARG A 76 5.85 -5.78 -15.57
CA ARG A 76 4.89 -6.86 -15.86
C ARG A 76 3.98 -7.22 -14.70
N THR A 77 4.17 -6.63 -13.51
CA THR A 77 3.47 -7.11 -12.31
C THR A 77 3.21 -5.94 -11.37
N ASP A 78 2.10 -5.24 -11.61
CA ASP A 78 1.64 -4.20 -10.71
C ASP A 78 1.14 -4.81 -9.39
N PRO A 79 1.69 -4.41 -8.24
CA PRO A 79 1.26 -4.92 -6.94
C PRO A 79 -0.21 -4.59 -6.64
N VAL A 80 -0.72 -3.48 -7.18
CA VAL A 80 -2.14 -3.10 -7.06
C VAL A 80 -3.04 -4.01 -7.91
N SER A 81 -2.58 -4.45 -9.08
CA SER A 81 -3.34 -5.37 -9.94
C SER A 81 -3.42 -6.80 -9.36
N LEU A 82 -2.48 -7.16 -8.48
CA LEU A 82 -2.52 -8.41 -7.73
C LEU A 82 -3.55 -8.41 -6.59
N LEU A 83 -4.01 -7.23 -6.16
CA LEU A 83 -5.05 -7.13 -5.14
C LEU A 83 -6.41 -7.52 -5.73
N SER A 84 -7.18 -8.24 -4.94
CA SER A 84 -8.60 -8.47 -5.22
C SER A 84 -9.35 -7.14 -5.11
N GLY A 85 -10.45 -7.00 -5.84
CA GLY A 85 -11.27 -5.78 -5.79
C GLY A 85 -11.74 -5.39 -4.39
N TRP A 86 -11.92 -6.35 -3.48
CA TRP A 86 -12.20 -6.10 -2.06
C TRP A 86 -10.98 -5.53 -1.31
N GLU A 87 -9.79 -6.12 -1.49
CA GLU A 87 -8.55 -5.69 -0.81
C GLU A 87 -8.21 -4.26 -1.21
N GLN A 88 -8.30 -3.96 -2.52
CA GLN A 88 -8.12 -2.61 -3.04
C GLN A 88 -9.17 -1.64 -2.46
N ALA A 89 -10.44 -2.02 -2.41
CA ALA A 89 -11.50 -1.18 -1.84
C ALA A 89 -11.31 -0.93 -0.33
N GLN A 90 -10.77 -1.88 0.43
CA GLN A 90 -10.42 -1.64 1.83
C GLN A 90 -9.27 -0.66 1.97
N ILE A 91 -8.19 -0.81 1.19
CA ILE A 91 -7.10 0.18 1.17
C ILE A 91 -7.63 1.55 0.81
N GLU A 92 -8.41 1.68 -0.27
CA GLU A 92 -9.06 2.92 -0.68
C GLU A 92 -9.87 3.53 0.47
N ARG A 93 -10.64 2.72 1.20
CA ARG A 93 -11.39 3.20 2.38
C ARG A 93 -10.46 3.65 3.50
N LEU A 94 -9.42 2.89 3.83
CA LEU A 94 -8.46 3.24 4.88
C LEU A 94 -7.67 4.50 4.56
N VAL A 95 -7.28 4.70 3.30
CA VAL A 95 -6.44 5.84 2.91
C VAL A 95 -7.25 7.11 2.59
N ILE A 96 -8.49 6.95 2.09
CA ILE A 96 -9.36 8.08 1.72
C ILE A 96 -10.29 8.49 2.87
N HIS A 97 -10.78 7.52 3.65
CA HIS A 97 -11.71 7.77 4.77
C HIS A 97 -11.05 7.65 6.15
N GLY A 98 -9.78 7.27 6.23
CA GLY A 98 -9.08 7.01 7.48
C GLY A 98 -8.66 8.26 8.26
N CYS A 99 -9.64 8.90 8.89
CA CYS A 99 -9.43 9.67 10.11
C CYS A 99 -10.12 9.00 11.31
N VAL A 100 -10.16 7.67 11.38
CA VAL A 100 -10.50 7.00 12.65
C VAL A 100 -9.75 5.68 12.79
N ASN A 101 -8.75 5.70 13.66
CA ASN A 101 -8.14 4.49 14.17
C ASN A 101 -9.04 3.94 15.28
N ASP A 102 -10.03 3.11 14.91
CA ASP A 102 -10.73 2.28 15.88
C ASP A 102 -10.00 0.92 15.94
N ASN A 103 -9.11 0.81 16.93
CA ASN A 103 -8.49 -0.45 17.31
C ASN A 103 -9.52 -1.28 18.09
N SER A 104 -10.54 -1.79 17.42
CA SER A 104 -11.38 -2.86 17.93
C SER A 104 -10.91 -4.17 17.31
N GLY A 105 -10.06 -4.88 18.03
CA GLY A 105 -9.71 -6.25 17.70
C GLY A 105 -10.97 -7.06 17.45
N SER A 106 -11.15 -7.53 16.23
CA SER A 106 -12.17 -8.53 15.90
C SER A 106 -11.58 -9.45 14.85
N SER A 107 -10.94 -10.47 15.39
CA SER A 107 -10.55 -11.71 14.74
C SER A 107 -11.77 -12.28 14.00
N ALA A 108 -11.88 -12.04 12.70
CA ALA A 108 -12.80 -12.73 11.81
C ALA A 108 -12.40 -12.46 10.34
N PHE A 109 -11.28 -13.03 9.88
CA PHE A 109 -11.14 -13.34 8.47
C PHE A 109 -11.21 -14.87 8.37
N ASP A 110 -12.41 -15.33 8.05
CA ASP A 110 -12.75 -16.73 7.83
C ASP A 110 -12.01 -17.26 6.58
N GLN A 111 -11.75 -18.55 6.65
CA GLN A 111 -10.76 -19.38 5.96
C GLN A 111 -10.85 -19.46 4.43
#